data_AF-A0A1F7ZVZ8-F1
#
_entry.id   AF-A0A1F7ZVZ8-F1
#
_cell.length_a   1.000
_cell.length_b   1.000
_cell.length_c   1.000
_cell.angle_alpha   90.00
_cell.angle_beta   90.00
_cell.angle_gamma   90.00
#
_symmetry.space_group_name_H-M   'P 1'
#
loop_
_entity.id
_entity.type
_entity.pdbx_description
1 polymer ?
#
loop_
_entity_poly.entity_id
_entity_poly.type
_entity_poly.pdbx_seq_one_letter_code
_entity_poly.pdbx_strand_id
1 'polypeptide(L)'
;MSVQLPPPTHRKRALPQGELEAASTLRLGADQNTHTLSLSEARLVINKVLENKRRGGKKYEEPENLTKTLDYLEVFARFKDEENIKAVERLLNSHTELEMFERSQLGSLCCDNAEEAKSLIPSLQHKISDGDLQELLDELTKLRNFTE
;
A
#
# COMPACT_ATOMS: atom_id res chain seq x y z
N MET A 1 -42.73 -27.06 29.25
CA MET A 1 -42.51 -27.10 27.78
C MET A 1 -41.58 -25.94 27.45
N SER A 2 -40.38 -26.22 26.98
CA SER A 2 -39.39 -25.21 26.57
C SER A 2 -39.80 -24.65 25.22
N VAL A 3 -40.10 -23.36 25.16
CA VAL A 3 -40.47 -22.69 23.90
C VAL A 3 -39.20 -22.43 23.10
N GLN A 4 -39.09 -23.03 21.93
CA GLN A 4 -37.96 -22.86 21.03
C GLN A 4 -38.21 -21.64 20.14
N LEU A 5 -37.43 -20.58 20.34
CA LEU A 5 -37.58 -19.33 19.60
C LEU A 5 -36.99 -19.47 18.18
N PRO A 6 -37.59 -18.80 17.17
CA PRO A 6 -37.06 -18.77 15.82
C PRO A 6 -35.68 -18.10 15.77
N PRO A 7 -34.84 -18.46 14.78
CA PRO A 7 -33.51 -17.89 14.65
C PRO A 7 -33.58 -16.37 14.42
N PRO A 8 -32.70 -15.59 15.07
CA PRO A 8 -32.69 -14.15 14.92
C PRO A 8 -32.43 -13.72 13.47
N THR A 9 -33.28 -12.86 12.94
CA THR A 9 -33.16 -12.27 11.59
C THR A 9 -32.30 -11.01 11.54
N HIS A 10 -31.86 -10.50 12.69
CA HIS A 10 -31.04 -9.29 12.74
C HIS A 10 -29.60 -9.58 12.28
N ARG A 11 -29.03 -8.67 11.48
CA ARG A 11 -27.60 -8.67 11.17
C ARG A 11 -26.84 -8.54 12.50
N LYS A 12 -25.96 -9.49 12.80
CA LYS A 12 -25.06 -9.38 13.97
C LYS A 12 -24.35 -8.03 13.89
N ARG A 13 -24.50 -7.19 14.92
CA ARG A 13 -23.76 -5.94 15.03
C ARG A 13 -22.28 -6.30 14.94
N ALA A 14 -21.55 -5.68 14.01
CA ALA A 14 -20.10 -5.80 14.00
C ALA A 14 -19.61 -5.40 15.39
N LEU A 15 -18.73 -6.21 15.97
CA LEU A 15 -18.02 -5.78 17.17
C LEU A 15 -17.38 -4.43 16.83
N PRO A 16 -17.33 -3.47 17.78
CA PRO A 16 -16.53 -2.28 17.57
C PRO A 16 -15.15 -2.77 17.12
N GLN A 17 -14.73 -2.40 15.90
CA GLN A 17 -13.34 -2.61 15.52
C GLN A 17 -12.55 -1.97 16.66
N GLY A 18 -11.70 -2.76 17.31
CA GLY A 18 -10.78 -2.22 18.31
C GLY A 18 -10.03 -1.03 17.70
N GLU A 19 -9.39 -0.23 18.55
CA GLU A 19 -8.65 0.96 18.11
C GLU A 19 -7.64 0.57 17.01
N LEU A 20 -7.99 0.86 15.75
CA LEU A 20 -7.16 0.58 14.59
C LEU A 20 -6.04 1.61 14.60
N GLU A 21 -4.81 1.15 14.38
CA GLU A 21 -3.62 1.98 14.50
C GLU A 21 -2.63 1.62 13.39
N ALA A 22 -2.06 2.63 12.77
CA ALA A 22 -0.99 2.50 11.78
C ALA A 22 0.12 3.52 12.09
N ALA A 23 0.58 3.52 13.35
CA ALA A 23 1.59 4.44 13.86
C ALA A 23 2.81 3.63 14.33
N SER A 24 3.16 3.71 15.61
CA SER A 24 4.25 2.91 16.20
C SER A 24 3.89 1.43 16.28
N THR A 25 2.61 1.12 16.45
CA THR A 25 2.11 -0.24 16.34
C THR A 25 1.18 -0.38 15.13
N LEU A 26 1.34 -1.49 14.40
CA LEU A 26 0.50 -1.82 13.27
C LEU A 26 -0.64 -2.71 13.74
N ARG A 27 -1.82 -2.13 13.89
CA ARG A 27 -3.11 -2.75 14.20
C ARG A 27 -4.10 -2.43 13.09
N LEU A 28 -3.93 -3.09 11.96
CA LEU A 28 -4.73 -2.88 10.75
C LEU A 28 -6.04 -3.71 10.75
N GLY A 29 -6.26 -4.51 11.80
CA GLY A 29 -7.48 -5.31 11.95
C GLY A 29 -7.55 -6.43 10.92
N ALA A 30 -8.58 -6.39 10.07
CA ALA A 30 -8.75 -7.41 9.02
C ALA A 30 -7.65 -7.36 7.96
N ASP A 31 -6.97 -6.21 7.81
CA ASP A 31 -5.99 -5.97 6.77
C ASP A 31 -4.53 -6.19 7.21
N GLN A 32 -4.31 -6.75 8.41
CA GLN A 32 -2.97 -6.94 8.98
C GLN A 32 -2.01 -7.71 8.05
N ASN A 33 -2.51 -8.69 7.30
CA ASN A 33 -1.71 -9.53 6.41
C ASN A 33 -2.19 -9.43 4.95
N THR A 34 -2.87 -8.33 4.61
CA THR A 34 -3.35 -8.10 3.24
C THR A 34 -2.21 -7.53 2.39
N HIS A 35 -2.18 -7.91 1.12
CA HIS A 35 -1.24 -7.35 0.18
C HIS A 35 -1.50 -5.85 -0.02
N THR A 36 -0.47 -5.05 0.21
CA THR A 36 -0.50 -3.59 0.09
C THR A 36 0.14 -3.16 -1.22
N LEU A 37 -0.25 -1.99 -1.71
CA LEU A 37 0.29 -1.39 -2.92
C LEU A 37 0.88 -0.02 -2.57
N SER A 38 2.09 0.25 -3.05
CA SER A 38 2.60 1.61 -3.14
C SER A 38 1.79 2.43 -4.16
N LEU A 39 1.92 3.75 -4.14
CA LEU A 39 1.26 4.63 -5.11
C LEU A 39 1.61 4.23 -6.56
N SER A 40 2.87 3.89 -6.80
CA SER A 40 3.37 3.51 -8.12
C SER A 40 2.77 2.19 -8.60
N GLU A 41 2.68 1.19 -7.72
CA GLU A 41 2.03 -0.11 -8.02
C GLU A 41 0.52 0.06 -8.25
N ALA A 42 -0.16 0.82 -7.39
CA ALA A 42 -1.59 1.10 -7.53
C ALA A 42 -1.90 1.75 -8.89
N ARG A 43 -1.09 2.74 -9.30
CA ARG A 43 -1.22 3.39 -10.61
C ARG A 43 -1.10 2.40 -11.76
N LEU A 44 -0.08 1.54 -11.73
CA LEU A 44 0.17 0.53 -12.75
C LEU A 44 -1.00 -0.48 -12.84
N VAL A 45 -1.44 -1.00 -11.70
CA VAL A 45 -2.52 -1.99 -11.63
C VAL A 45 -3.83 -1.41 -12.15
N ILE A 46 -4.21 -0.21 -11.70
CA ILE A 46 -5.46 0.43 -12.13
C ILE A 46 -5.44 0.67 -13.65
N ASN A 47 -4.34 1.23 -14.17
CA ASN A 47 -4.21 1.48 -15.62
C ASN A 47 -4.32 0.20 -16.44
N LYS A 48 -3.66 -0.88 -16.02
CA LYS A 48 -3.77 -2.19 -16.69
C LYS A 48 -5.19 -2.77 -16.65
N VAL A 49 -5.88 -2.66 -15.51
CA VAL A 49 -7.27 -3.12 -15.39
C VAL A 49 -8.20 -2.31 -16.28
N LEU A 50 -8.01 -0.99 -16.37
CA LEU A 50 -8.80 -0.12 -17.25
C LEU A 50 -8.54 -0.40 -18.73
N GLU A 51 -7.30 -0.58 -19.14
CA GLU A 51 -6.95 -0.96 -20.50
C GLU A 51 -7.65 -2.27 -20.90
N ASN A 52 -7.58 -3.29 -20.04
CA ASN A 52 -8.26 -4.57 -20.26
C ASN A 52 -9.78 -4.41 -20.37
N LYS A 53 -10.40 -3.57 -19.53
CA LYS A 53 -11.84 -3.27 -19.61
C LYS A 53 -12.22 -2.58 -20.91
N ARG A 54 -11.42 -1.60 -21.35
CA ARG A 54 -11.63 -0.86 -22.61
C ARG A 54 -11.55 -1.78 -23.83
N ARG A 55 -10.60 -2.74 -23.84
CA ARG A 55 -10.49 -3.77 -24.88
C ARG A 55 -11.69 -4.73 -24.93
N GLY A 56 -12.35 -4.95 -23.79
CA GLY A 56 -13.53 -5.80 -23.67
C GLY A 56 -14.83 -5.24 -24.29
N GLY A 57 -14.79 -4.06 -24.90
CA GLY A 57 -15.90 -3.50 -25.70
C GLY A 57 -17.15 -3.06 -24.92
N LYS A 58 -17.18 -3.27 -23.60
CA LYS A 58 -18.25 -2.73 -22.74
C LYS A 58 -17.97 -1.27 -22.44
N LYS A 59 -18.98 -0.41 -22.63
CA LYS A 59 -18.93 0.99 -22.20
C LYS A 59 -18.82 1.01 -20.67
N TYR A 60 -17.60 1.17 -20.18
CA TYR A 60 -17.32 1.33 -18.76
C TYR A 60 -17.27 2.82 -18.45
N GLU A 61 -18.26 3.32 -17.73
CA GLU A 61 -18.22 4.69 -17.20
C GLU A 61 -17.37 4.67 -15.93
N GLU A 62 -16.25 5.40 -15.99
CA GLU A 62 -15.31 5.50 -14.88
C GLU A 62 -15.95 6.37 -13.79
N PRO A 63 -16.08 5.84 -12.56
CA PRO A 63 -16.69 6.61 -11.49
C PRO A 63 -15.77 7.78 -11.11
N GLU A 64 -16.37 8.87 -10.61
CA GLU A 64 -15.65 10.11 -10.30
C GLU A 64 -14.51 9.90 -9.28
N ASN A 65 -14.73 9.03 -8.29
CA ASN A 65 -13.70 8.69 -7.31
C ASN A 65 -12.47 8.02 -7.96
N LEU A 66 -12.68 7.14 -8.94
CA LEU A 66 -11.59 6.50 -9.68
C LEU A 66 -10.80 7.51 -10.49
N THR A 67 -11.49 8.45 -11.14
CA THR A 67 -10.86 9.53 -11.91
C THR A 67 -9.96 10.36 -11.00
N LYS A 68 -10.48 10.82 -9.86
CA LYS A 68 -9.71 11.59 -8.87
C LYS A 68 -8.54 10.79 -8.28
N THR A 69 -8.72 9.49 -8.04
CA THR A 69 -7.64 8.61 -7.57
C THR A 69 -6.54 8.50 -8.63
N LEU A 70 -6.88 8.35 -9.90
CA LEU A 70 -5.89 8.32 -10.98
C LEU A 70 -5.14 9.64 -11.12
N ASP A 71 -5.83 10.77 -11.04
CA ASP A 71 -5.18 12.09 -11.08
C ASP A 71 -4.18 12.25 -9.94
N TYR A 72 -4.55 11.82 -8.72
CA TYR A 72 -3.64 11.79 -7.59
C TYR A 72 -2.44 10.87 -7.85
N LEU A 73 -2.68 9.63 -8.30
CA LEU A 73 -1.61 8.67 -8.55
C LEU A 73 -0.67 9.11 -9.67
N GLU A 74 -1.15 9.82 -10.69
CA GLU A 74 -0.32 10.30 -11.79
C GLU A 74 0.64 11.42 -11.36
N VAL A 75 0.24 12.21 -10.35
CA VAL A 75 1.08 13.27 -9.77
C VAL A 75 2.03 12.72 -8.72
N PHE A 76 1.57 11.82 -7.84
CA PHE A 76 2.32 11.41 -6.64
C PHE A 76 3.05 10.07 -6.77
N ALA A 77 2.79 9.26 -7.80
CA ALA A 77 3.57 8.05 -8.05
C ALA A 77 5.04 8.42 -8.32
N ARG A 78 5.95 7.83 -7.55
CA ARG A 78 7.39 8.08 -7.63
C ARG A 78 8.07 7.31 -8.77
N PHE A 79 7.50 6.17 -9.15
CA PHE A 79 8.02 5.33 -10.23
C PHE A 79 6.95 5.21 -11.32
N LYS A 80 7.28 5.66 -12.53
CA LYS A 80 6.35 5.60 -13.67
C LYS A 80 6.59 4.42 -14.61
N ASP A 81 7.84 3.98 -14.72
CA ASP A 81 8.20 2.87 -15.58
C ASP A 81 7.91 1.52 -14.91
N GLU A 82 7.31 0.62 -15.68
CA GLU A 82 6.93 -0.71 -15.19
C GLU A 82 8.15 -1.52 -14.71
N GLU A 83 9.30 -1.37 -15.36
CA GLU A 83 10.53 -2.06 -14.99
C GLU A 83 11.06 -1.57 -13.64
N ASN A 84 11.04 -0.25 -13.41
CA ASN A 84 11.45 0.37 -12.14
C ASN A 84 10.50 -0.04 -11.01
N ILE A 85 9.18 -0.05 -11.26
CA ILE A 85 8.18 -0.52 -10.27
C ILE A 85 8.48 -1.95 -9.84
N LYS A 86 8.73 -2.87 -10.79
CA LYS A 86 9.08 -4.27 -10.47
C LYS A 86 10.43 -4.41 -9.78
N ALA A 87 11.38 -3.53 -10.07
CA ALA A 87 12.67 -3.51 -9.37
C ALA A 87 12.49 -3.08 -7.91
N VAL A 88 11.73 -2.01 -7.67
CA VAL A 88 11.37 -1.52 -6.34
C VAL A 88 10.60 -2.57 -5.54
N GLU A 89 9.60 -3.22 -6.15
CA GLU A 89 8.84 -4.30 -5.51
C GLU A 89 9.75 -5.46 -5.08
N ARG A 90 10.68 -5.88 -5.94
CA ARG A 90 11.64 -6.96 -5.62
C ARG A 90 12.59 -6.57 -4.49
N LEU A 91 13.10 -5.35 -4.52
CA LEU A 91 13.98 -4.81 -3.49
C LEU A 91 13.26 -4.74 -2.14
N LEU A 92 12.06 -4.18 -2.09
CA LEU A 92 11.29 -4.10 -0.84
C LEU A 92 10.89 -5.48 -0.32
N ASN A 93 10.61 -6.43 -1.21
CA ASN A 93 10.27 -7.80 -0.82
C ASN A 93 11.45 -8.63 -0.31
N SER A 94 12.71 -8.25 -0.56
CA SER A 94 13.85 -8.90 0.09
C SER A 94 13.98 -8.57 1.57
N HIS A 95 13.40 -7.44 2.01
CA HIS A 95 13.33 -7.04 3.42
C HIS A 95 12.17 -7.73 4.15
N THR A 96 12.33 -9.04 4.38
CA THR A 96 11.32 -9.90 5.01
C THR A 96 10.93 -9.49 6.44
N GLU A 97 11.81 -8.76 7.13
CA GLU A 97 11.61 -8.18 8.46
C GLU A 97 10.60 -7.04 8.49
N LEU A 98 10.34 -6.40 7.34
CA LEU A 98 9.37 -5.32 7.20
C LEU A 98 7.99 -5.88 6.90
N GLU A 99 6.96 -5.27 7.48
CA GLU A 99 5.56 -5.57 7.18
C GLU A 99 5.19 -5.03 5.79
N MET A 100 4.18 -5.62 5.14
CA MET A 100 3.76 -5.21 3.79
C MET A 100 3.39 -3.71 3.76
N PHE A 101 2.70 -3.23 4.80
CA PHE A 101 2.39 -1.83 4.99
C PHE A 101 3.64 -0.92 4.97
N GLU A 102 4.68 -1.30 5.69
CA GLU A 102 5.93 -0.52 5.78
C GLU A 102 6.64 -0.48 4.44
N ARG A 103 6.71 -1.62 3.74
CA ARG A 103 7.26 -1.70 2.39
C ARG A 103 6.53 -0.75 1.43
N SER A 104 5.19 -0.78 1.44
CA SER A 104 4.39 0.11 0.58
C SER A 104 4.53 1.59 0.96
N GLN A 105 4.72 1.92 2.25
CA GLN A 105 5.01 3.29 2.68
C GLN A 105 6.37 3.76 2.19
N LEU A 106 7.43 2.95 2.34
CA LEU A 106 8.77 3.27 1.83
C LEU A 106 8.78 3.50 0.32
N GLY A 107 8.10 2.64 -0.45
CA GLY A 107 7.96 2.78 -1.90
C GLY A 107 7.09 3.97 -2.37
N SER A 108 6.33 4.59 -1.46
CA SER A 108 5.44 5.72 -1.77
C SER A 108 6.03 7.06 -1.34
N LEU A 109 6.61 7.11 -0.13
CA LEU A 109 7.14 8.32 0.46
C LEU A 109 8.51 8.67 -0.14
N CYS A 110 9.35 7.66 -0.41
CA CYS A 110 10.73 7.81 -0.88
C CYS A 110 11.52 8.83 -0.04
N CYS A 111 11.59 8.59 1.26
CA CYS A 111 12.31 9.43 2.21
C CYS A 111 13.80 9.54 1.86
N ASP A 112 14.41 10.67 2.18
CA ASP A 112 15.81 10.96 1.85
C ASP A 112 16.78 10.31 2.83
N ASN A 113 16.37 10.12 4.09
CA ASN A 113 17.21 9.52 5.12
C ASN A 113 16.44 8.65 6.12
N ALA A 114 17.19 7.83 6.86
CA ALA A 114 16.63 6.89 7.86
C ALA A 114 15.85 7.58 8.99
N GLU A 115 16.27 8.78 9.41
CA GLU A 115 15.58 9.55 10.46
C GLU A 115 14.19 9.98 10.00
N GLU A 116 14.08 10.54 8.79
CA GLU A 116 12.80 10.91 8.16
C GLU A 116 11.91 9.67 8.00
N ALA A 117 12.46 8.57 7.47
CA ALA A 117 11.71 7.34 7.28
C ALA A 117 11.13 6.80 8.59
N LYS A 118 11.90 6.78 9.68
CA LYS A 118 11.42 6.35 11.00
C LYS A 118 10.47 7.35 11.64
N SER A 119 10.62 8.65 11.36
CA SER A 119 9.68 9.68 11.82
C SER A 119 8.31 9.54 11.16
N LEU A 120 8.28 9.31 9.84
CA LEU A 120 7.05 9.15 9.06
C LEU A 120 6.42 7.76 9.19
N ILE A 121 7.23 6.73 9.44
CA ILE A 121 6.79 5.33 9.60
C ILE A 121 7.32 4.80 10.94
N PRO A 122 6.68 5.17 12.07
CA PRO A 122 7.21 4.88 13.41
C PRO A 122 7.33 3.39 13.74
N SER A 123 6.59 2.52 13.04
CA SER A 123 6.69 1.08 13.20
C SER A 123 8.04 0.49 12.74
N LEU A 124 8.85 1.24 11.99
CA LEU A 124 10.21 0.85 11.57
C LEU A 124 11.24 0.94 12.71
N GLN A 125 10.95 1.67 13.80
CA GLN A 125 11.95 2.11 14.78
C GLN A 125 12.86 0.98 15.31
N HIS A 126 12.31 -0.23 15.46
CA HIS A 126 13.00 -1.38 16.06
C HIS A 126 13.16 -2.58 15.11
N LYS A 127 12.82 -2.44 13.82
CA LYS A 127 12.85 -3.55 12.84
C LYS A 127 14.09 -3.58 11.96
N ILE A 128 14.62 -2.40 11.64
CA ILE A 128 15.76 -2.22 10.74
C ILE A 128 16.73 -1.20 11.33
N SER A 129 18.03 -1.42 11.16
CA SER A 129 19.05 -0.47 11.62
C SER A 129 19.05 0.80 10.75
N ASP A 130 19.57 1.92 11.26
CA ASP A 130 19.63 3.15 10.47
C ASP A 130 20.55 3.01 9.25
N GLY A 131 21.63 2.21 9.38
CA GLY A 131 22.55 1.92 8.28
C GLY A 131 21.88 1.13 7.17
N ASP A 132 21.24 0.00 7.51
CA ASP A 132 20.57 -0.86 6.53
C ASP A 132 19.38 -0.13 5.87
N LEU A 133 18.66 0.69 6.65
CA LEU A 133 17.57 1.50 6.12
C LEU A 133 18.09 2.57 5.16
N GLN A 134 19.21 3.22 5.47
CA GLN A 134 19.81 4.19 4.57
C GLN A 134 20.27 3.53 3.26
N GLU A 135 20.90 2.35 3.32
CA GLU A 135 21.30 1.60 2.12
C GLU A 135 20.08 1.27 1.25
N LEU A 136 18.97 0.81 1.85
CA LEU A 136 17.72 0.57 1.15
C LEU A 136 17.15 1.84 0.48
N LEU A 137 17.13 2.97 1.20
CA LEU A 137 16.64 4.26 0.67
C LEU A 137 17.51 4.78 -0.48
N ASP A 138 18.82 4.60 -0.40
CA ASP A 138 19.75 4.97 -1.46
C ASP A 138 19.53 4.13 -2.72
N GLU A 139 19.24 2.83 -2.57
CA GLU A 139 18.88 1.95 -3.69
C GLU A 139 17.54 2.33 -4.33
N LEU A 140 16.52 2.64 -3.53
CA LEU A 140 15.24 3.16 -4.03
C LEU A 140 15.42 4.47 -4.81
N THR A 141 16.29 5.35 -4.32
CA THR A 141 16.58 6.64 -4.97
C THR A 141 17.28 6.46 -6.31
N LYS A 142 18.20 5.48 -6.44
CA LYS A 142 18.81 5.14 -7.73
C LYS A 142 17.75 4.73 -8.75
N LEU A 143 16.78 3.89 -8.35
CA LEU A 143 15.68 3.44 -9.21
C LEU A 143 14.73 4.58 -9.63
N ARG A 144 14.68 5.68 -8.86
CA ARG A 144 13.87 6.86 -9.18
C ARG A 144 14.52 7.71 -10.27
N ASN A 145 15.82 7.96 -10.13
CA ASN A 145 16.56 8.93 -10.96
C ASN A 145 16.83 8.46 -12.41
N PHE A 146 16.52 7.20 -12.77
CA PHE A 146 16.56 6.75 -14.16
C PHE A 146 15.44 7.35 -15.04
N THR A 147 14.54 8.14 -14.44
CA THR A 147 13.34 8.69 -15.09
C THR A 147 13.41 10.20 -15.31
N GLU A 148 14.52 10.87 -14.98
CA GLU A 148 14.78 12.29 -15.32
C GLU A 148 15.61 12.45 -16.60
#